data_AF-A0A845YMY6-F1
#
_entry.id   AF-A0A845YMY6-F1
#
_cell.length_a   1.000
_cell.length_b   1.000
_cell.length_c   1.000
_cell.angle_alpha   90.00
_cell.angle_beta   90.00
_cell.angle_gamma   90.00
#
_symmetry.space_group_name_H-M   'P 1'
#
loop_
_entity.id
_entity.type
_entity.pdbx_description
1 polymer ?
#
loop_
_entity_poly.entity_id
_entity_poly.type
_entity_poly.pdbx_seq_one_letter_code
_entity_poly.pdbx_strand_id
1 'polypeptide(L)'
;MSNSITVDISSLQTLDLTVAYTSLSQVNWHQVDLKLSFTIDYPRDANDPRELSEVPEVRLWFIRLDSYYPWLPLFLDIESGELGRYAAMLVPHQFSPLDGIRYNPEALEIFVMGKVFTITRWLKDNQID
;
A
#
# COMPACT_ATOMS: atom_id res chain seq x y z
N MET A 1 -0.08 13.42 12.15
CA MET A 1 -1.55 13.24 12.05
C MET A 1 -1.80 12.03 11.14
N SER A 2 -2.74 11.13 11.46
CA SER A 2 -3.04 10.00 10.58
C SER A 2 -3.90 10.48 9.41
N ASN A 3 -3.39 10.34 8.19
CA ASN A 3 -4.11 10.71 6.96
C ASN A 3 -4.57 9.42 6.28
N SER A 4 -5.87 9.13 6.33
CA SER A 4 -6.44 7.98 5.64
C SER A 4 -6.91 8.36 4.22
N ILE A 5 -6.53 7.57 3.23
CA ILE A 5 -7.01 7.66 1.85
C ILE A 5 -8.15 6.65 1.70
N THR A 6 -9.36 7.13 1.45
CA THR A 6 -10.51 6.27 1.18
C THR A 6 -10.55 5.88 -0.28
N VAL A 7 -10.60 4.57 -0.55
CA VAL A 7 -10.64 3.97 -1.88
C VAL A 7 -11.95 3.22 -2.02
N ASP A 8 -12.84 3.78 -2.83
CA ASP A 8 -14.15 3.19 -3.08
C ASP A 8 -14.13 2.17 -4.23
N ILE A 9 -15.23 1.42 -4.36
CA ILE A 9 -15.38 0.40 -5.40
C ILE A 9 -15.23 0.96 -6.82
N SER A 10 -15.65 2.21 -7.06
CA SER A 10 -15.53 2.85 -8.38
C SER A 10 -14.06 3.08 -8.73
N SER A 11 -13.27 3.57 -7.77
CA SER A 11 -11.83 3.77 -7.90
C SER A 11 -11.12 2.45 -8.18
N LEU A 12 -11.50 1.37 -7.48
CA LEU A 12 -10.94 0.03 -7.71
C LEU A 12 -11.25 -0.49 -9.13
N GLN A 13 -12.50 -0.41 -9.58
CA GLN A 13 -12.92 -0.95 -10.87
C GLN A 13 -12.35 -0.19 -12.07
N THR A 14 -12.18 1.12 -11.94
CA THR A 14 -11.63 1.99 -13.00
C THR A 14 -10.13 2.21 -12.87
N LEU A 15 -9.53 1.63 -11.82
CA LEU A 15 -8.16 1.87 -11.36
C LEU A 15 -7.86 3.35 -11.09
N ASP A 16 -8.87 4.20 -10.90
CA ASP A 16 -8.69 5.64 -10.73
C ASP A 16 -7.85 5.96 -9.49
N LEU A 17 -6.77 6.71 -9.70
CA LEU A 17 -5.84 7.14 -8.65
C LEU A 17 -6.13 8.58 -8.18
N THR A 18 -7.19 9.23 -8.66
CA THR A 18 -7.50 10.62 -8.32
C THR A 18 -7.58 10.86 -6.81
N VAL A 19 -8.14 9.91 -6.05
CA VAL A 19 -8.18 9.98 -4.58
C VAL A 19 -6.77 10.00 -3.97
N ALA A 20 -5.88 9.12 -4.44
CA ALA A 20 -4.50 9.09 -3.99
C ALA A 20 -3.74 10.35 -4.42
N TYR A 21 -3.85 10.75 -5.69
CA TYR A 21 -3.22 11.96 -6.20
C TYR A 21 -3.62 13.20 -5.39
N THR A 22 -4.91 13.35 -5.12
CA THR A 22 -5.45 14.49 -4.36
C THR A 22 -4.89 14.49 -2.95
N SER A 23 -4.95 13.35 -2.24
CA SER A 23 -4.43 13.24 -0.87
C SER A 23 -2.93 13.46 -0.80
N LEU A 24 -2.15 12.85 -1.70
CA LEU A 24 -0.69 12.93 -1.70
C LEU A 24 -0.18 14.30 -2.18
N SER A 25 -0.90 15.02 -3.04
CA SER A 25 -0.50 16.36 -3.50
C SER A 25 -0.40 17.41 -2.39
N GLN A 26 -1.10 17.17 -1.27
CA GLN A 26 -1.13 18.08 -0.12
C GLN A 26 -0.06 17.73 0.93
N VAL A 27 0.66 16.64 0.74
CA VAL A 27 1.62 16.15 1.72
C VAL A 27 2.96 16.85 1.58
N ASN A 28 3.48 17.32 2.71
CA ASN A 28 4.87 17.75 2.80
C ASN A 28 5.77 16.54 3.13
N TRP A 29 6.46 16.03 2.13
CA TRP A 29 7.33 14.86 2.23
C TRP A 29 8.56 15.03 3.14
N HIS A 30 8.87 16.26 3.56
CA HIS A 30 9.96 16.52 4.50
C HIS A 30 9.52 16.34 5.97
N GLN A 31 8.26 15.95 6.21
CA GLN A 31 7.74 15.69 7.55
C GLN A 31 7.92 14.22 7.94
N VAL A 32 8.70 14.00 9.00
CA VAL A 32 9.07 12.66 9.51
C VAL A 32 7.91 11.97 10.25
N ASP A 33 6.88 12.70 10.66
CA ASP A 33 5.74 12.17 11.44
C ASP A 33 4.52 11.79 10.60
N LEU A 34 4.64 11.82 9.27
CA LEU A 34 3.56 11.43 8.38
C LEU A 34 3.24 9.95 8.53
N LYS A 35 1.96 9.66 8.80
CA LYS A 35 1.40 8.31 8.90
C LYS A 35 0.19 8.20 7.97
N LEU A 36 0.38 7.52 6.84
CA LEU A 36 -0.65 7.26 5.83
C LEU A 36 -1.30 5.90 6.07
N SER A 37 -2.62 5.83 5.87
CA SER A 37 -3.38 4.58 5.88
C SER A 37 -4.40 4.55 4.75
N PHE A 38 -4.97 3.38 4.49
CA PHE A 38 -6.03 3.23 3.49
C PHE A 38 -7.32 2.72 4.13
N THR A 39 -8.45 3.32 3.74
CA THR A 39 -9.78 2.76 4.01
C THR A 39 -10.30 2.22 2.68
N ILE A 40 -10.49 0.90 2.59
CA ILE A 40 -10.87 0.22 1.35
C ILE A 40 -12.34 -0.16 1.46
N ASP A 41 -13.19 0.59 0.76
CA ASP A 41 -14.64 0.38 0.74
C ASP A 41 -15.00 -0.61 -0.37
N TYR A 42 -14.71 -1.88 -0.12
CA TYR A 42 -15.02 -2.99 -1.01
C TYR A 42 -16.23 -3.80 -0.49
N PRO A 43 -17.33 -3.94 -1.27
CA PRO A 43 -18.48 -4.70 -0.84
C PRO A 43 -18.11 -6.18 -0.77
N ARG A 44 -18.20 -6.75 0.43
CA ARG A 44 -17.80 -8.12 0.70
C ARG A 44 -18.89 -8.88 1.43
N ASP A 45 -19.14 -10.12 0.96
CA ASP A 45 -20.02 -11.05 1.67
C ASP A 45 -19.37 -11.42 3.01
N ALA A 46 -20.17 -11.48 4.07
CA ALA A 46 -19.70 -11.85 5.41
C ALA A 46 -19.01 -13.22 5.47
N ASN A 47 -19.30 -14.12 4.52
CA ASN A 47 -18.73 -15.46 4.43
C ASN A 47 -17.57 -15.58 3.43
N ASP A 48 -17.19 -14.51 2.72
CA ASP A 48 -16.01 -14.53 1.86
C ASP A 48 -14.77 -14.68 2.76
N PRO A 49 -13.94 -15.73 2.62
CA PRO A 49 -12.82 -15.99 3.51
C PRO A 49 -11.54 -15.22 3.15
N ARG A 50 -11.47 -14.59 1.97
CA ARG A 50 -10.23 -14.04 1.39
C ARG A 50 -9.70 -12.84 2.17
N GLU A 51 -8.41 -12.63 2.33
CA GLU A 51 -7.94 -11.32 2.79
C GLU A 51 -8.22 -10.24 1.71
N LEU A 52 -8.34 -8.94 2.05
CA LEU A 52 -8.51 -7.89 1.04
C LEU A 52 -7.37 -7.90 0.00
N SER A 53 -6.15 -8.22 0.43
CA SER A 53 -5.01 -8.40 -0.47
C SER A 53 -5.04 -9.69 -1.29
N GLU A 54 -6.03 -10.56 -1.10
CA GLU A 54 -6.32 -11.68 -2.00
C GLU A 54 -7.42 -11.32 -3.03
N VAL A 55 -8.02 -10.13 -2.93
CA VAL A 55 -9.02 -9.63 -3.90
C VAL A 55 -8.29 -9.00 -5.11
N PRO A 56 -8.45 -9.55 -6.33
CA PRO A 56 -7.69 -9.09 -7.50
C PRO A 56 -7.84 -7.60 -7.84
N GLU A 57 -9.04 -7.04 -7.72
CA GLU A 57 -9.33 -5.64 -8.02
C GLU A 57 -8.63 -4.70 -7.04
N VAL A 58 -8.65 -5.05 -5.75
CA VAL A 58 -7.92 -4.32 -4.70
C VAL A 58 -6.43 -4.38 -5.00
N ARG A 59 -5.88 -5.58 -5.21
CA ARG A 59 -4.45 -5.75 -5.55
C ARG A 59 -4.05 -4.92 -6.77
N LEU A 60 -4.83 -4.99 -7.86
CA LEU A 60 -4.49 -4.32 -9.11
C LEU A 60 -4.45 -2.80 -8.94
N TRP A 61 -5.36 -2.23 -8.13
CA TRP A 61 -5.31 -0.82 -7.79
C TRP A 61 -4.04 -0.44 -7.05
N PHE A 62 -3.63 -1.23 -6.05
CA PHE A 62 -2.37 -1.00 -5.32
C PHE A 62 -1.12 -1.21 -6.19
N ILE A 63 -1.13 -2.17 -7.11
CA ILE A 63 -0.04 -2.34 -8.11
C ILE A 63 0.07 -1.08 -8.97
N ARG A 64 -1.08 -0.54 -9.43
CA ARG A 64 -1.08 0.73 -10.18
C ARG A 64 -0.56 1.87 -9.31
N LEU A 65 -1.06 2.03 -8.08
CA LEU A 65 -0.61 3.06 -7.14
C LEU A 65 0.91 3.02 -6.97
N ASP A 66 1.46 1.81 -6.72
CA ASP A 66 2.88 1.59 -6.49
C ASP A 66 3.74 1.96 -7.70
N SER A 67 3.23 1.79 -8.92
CA SER A 67 3.94 2.19 -10.14
C SER A 67 4.11 3.70 -10.28
N TYR A 68 3.22 4.50 -9.67
CA TYR A 68 3.29 5.97 -9.66
C TYR A 68 3.98 6.53 -8.41
N TYR A 69 3.79 5.85 -7.27
CA TYR A 69 4.29 6.28 -5.97
C TYR A 69 5.11 5.16 -5.29
N PRO A 70 6.21 4.70 -5.90
CA PRO A 70 6.93 3.52 -5.40
C PRO A 70 7.61 3.74 -4.05
N TRP A 71 7.75 5.01 -3.63
CA TRP A 71 8.32 5.45 -2.36
C TRP A 71 7.31 5.50 -1.21
N LEU A 72 6.01 5.35 -1.51
CA LEU A 72 4.92 5.44 -0.54
C LEU A 72 5.10 4.59 0.73
N PRO A 73 5.68 3.37 0.68
CA PRO A 73 5.90 2.56 1.88
C PRO A 73 6.65 3.25 3.02
N LEU A 74 7.47 4.27 2.73
CA LEU A 74 8.20 5.04 3.73
C LEU A 74 7.28 5.79 4.70
N PHE A 75 6.08 6.15 4.25
CA PHE A 75 5.15 7.03 4.96
C PHE A 75 3.90 6.32 5.50
N LEU A 76 3.84 4.99 5.39
CA LEU A 76 2.71 4.21 5.87
C LEU A 76 2.72 4.11 7.40
N ASP A 77 1.54 4.00 7.99
CA ASP A 77 1.37 3.79 9.42
C ASP A 77 1.80 2.37 9.81
N ILE A 78 3.09 2.20 10.14
CA ILE A 78 3.69 0.92 10.54
C ILE A 78 3.04 0.37 11.81
N GLU A 79 2.67 1.23 12.76
CA GLU A 79 2.09 0.81 14.05
C GLU A 79 0.73 0.15 13.86
N SER A 80 -0.05 0.60 12.87
CA SER A 80 -1.34 -0.01 12.49
C SER A 80 -1.20 -1.28 11.66
N GLY A 81 0.01 -1.61 11.19
CA GLY A 81 0.27 -2.72 10.27
C GLY A 81 0.03 -2.40 8.78
N GLU A 82 -0.17 -1.13 8.42
CA GLU A 82 -0.45 -0.70 7.04
C GLU A 82 0.69 -1.09 6.09
N LEU A 83 1.94 -1.00 6.53
CA LEU A 83 3.10 -1.43 5.71
C LEU A 83 3.01 -2.92 5.36
N GLY A 84 2.61 -3.76 6.32
CA GLY A 84 2.38 -5.19 6.08
C GLY A 84 1.25 -5.37 5.06
N ARG A 85 0.10 -4.74 5.28
CA ARG A 85 -1.03 -4.85 4.34
C ARG A 85 -0.65 -4.39 2.93
N TYR A 86 0.08 -3.29 2.79
CA TYR A 86 0.59 -2.79 1.51
C TYR A 86 1.52 -3.80 0.83
N ALA A 87 2.45 -4.41 1.58
CA ALA A 87 3.30 -5.46 1.05
C ALA A 87 2.48 -6.66 0.56
N ALA A 88 1.42 -7.04 1.27
CA ALA A 88 0.54 -8.13 0.87
C ALA A 88 -0.17 -7.86 -0.47
N MET A 89 -0.50 -6.60 -0.77
CA MET A 89 -1.06 -6.21 -2.06
C MET A 89 -0.10 -6.47 -3.25
N LEU A 90 1.21 -6.42 -2.99
CA LEU A 90 2.25 -6.41 -4.03
C LEU A 90 3.07 -7.71 -4.08
N VAL A 91 3.13 -8.44 -2.97
CA VAL A 91 3.95 -9.65 -2.82
C VAL A 91 3.04 -10.87 -2.79
N PRO A 92 3.40 -11.96 -3.49
CA PRO A 92 2.75 -13.25 -3.31
C PRO A 92 2.75 -13.68 -1.84
N HIS A 93 1.58 -14.07 -1.34
CA HIS A 93 1.41 -14.51 0.03
C HIS A 93 0.28 -15.55 0.10
N GLN A 94 0.15 -16.17 1.27
CA GLN A 94 -1.01 -16.96 1.66
C GLN A 94 -1.62 -16.31 2.90
N PHE A 95 -2.94 -16.34 3.01
CA PHE A 95 -3.63 -15.94 4.23
C PHE A 95 -4.24 -17.14 4.94
N SER A 96 -4.15 -17.17 6.27
CA SER A 96 -4.97 -18.04 7.10
C SER A 96 -5.57 -17.23 8.26
N PRO A 97 -6.81 -17.50 8.70
CA PRO A 97 -7.39 -16.80 9.85
C PRO A 97 -6.62 -17.00 11.16
N LEU A 98 -5.86 -18.09 11.29
CA LEU A 98 -5.09 -18.42 12.49
C LEU A 98 -3.70 -17.77 12.49
N ASP A 99 -3.05 -17.75 11.33
CA ASP A 99 -1.64 -17.35 11.20
C ASP A 99 -1.47 -15.98 10.55
N GLY A 100 -2.55 -15.39 10.04
CA GLY A 100 -2.52 -14.16 9.27
C GLY A 100 -1.83 -14.33 7.92
N ILE A 101 -1.16 -13.26 7.48
CA ILE A 101 -0.47 -13.20 6.18
C ILE A 101 0.90 -13.88 6.30
N ARG A 102 1.15 -14.85 5.41
CA ARG A 102 2.44 -15.52 5.23
C ARG A 102 2.97 -15.25 3.84
N TYR A 103 4.00 -14.41 3.75
CA TYR A 103 4.64 -14.06 2.47
C TYR A 103 5.44 -15.21 1.90
N ASN A 104 5.52 -15.27 0.56
CA ASN A 104 6.60 -15.98 -0.08
C ASN A 104 7.93 -15.28 0.27
N PRO A 105 8.91 -15.99 0.88
CA PRO A 105 10.11 -15.35 1.42
C PRO A 105 10.99 -14.73 0.33
N GLU A 106 11.19 -15.42 -0.80
CA GLU A 106 12.02 -14.94 -1.91
C GLU A 106 11.39 -13.71 -2.56
N ALA A 107 10.07 -13.73 -2.77
CA ALA A 107 9.37 -12.60 -3.36
C ALA A 107 9.37 -11.38 -2.41
N LEU A 108 9.27 -11.61 -1.10
CA LEU A 108 9.36 -10.54 -0.10
C LEU A 108 10.76 -9.91 -0.09
N GLU A 109 11.82 -10.72 -0.18
CA GLU A 109 13.20 -10.22 -0.26
C GLU A 109 13.41 -9.34 -1.48
N ILE A 110 12.98 -9.80 -2.66
CA ILE A 110 13.04 -9.03 -3.91
C ILE A 110 12.27 -7.71 -3.77
N PHE A 111 11.07 -7.76 -3.20
CA PHE A 111 10.26 -6.58 -2.96
C PHE A 111 10.96 -5.58 -2.04
N VAL A 112 11.46 -6.03 -0.88
CA VAL A 112 12.15 -5.17 0.09
C VAL A 112 13.37 -4.50 -0.55
N MET A 113 14.23 -5.27 -1.22
CA MET A 113 15.42 -4.70 -1.86
C MET A 113 15.06 -3.73 -2.99
N GLY A 114 14.04 -4.06 -3.80
CA GLY A 114 13.53 -3.15 -4.82
C GLY A 114 13.00 -1.84 -4.25
N LYS A 115 12.29 -1.91 -3.10
CA LYS A 115 11.81 -0.71 -2.39
C LYS A 115 12.94 0.10 -1.81
N VAL A 116 13.91 -0.52 -1.15
CA VAL A 116 15.10 0.19 -0.62
C VAL A 116 15.78 0.98 -1.74
N PHE A 117 16.11 0.34 -2.86
CA PHE A 117 16.79 1.03 -3.96
C PHE A 117 15.97 2.17 -4.57
N THR A 118 14.66 1.98 -4.70
CA THR A 118 13.78 3.01 -5.27
C THR A 118 13.58 4.17 -4.32
N ILE A 119 13.35 3.90 -3.04
CA ILE A 119 13.18 4.91 -1.99
C ILE A 119 14.47 5.70 -1.80
N THR A 120 15.63 5.04 -1.68
CA THR A 120 16.92 5.73 -1.52
C THR A 120 17.21 6.67 -2.69
N ARG A 121 16.91 6.24 -3.93
CA ARG A 121 17.02 7.11 -5.10
C ARG A 121 16.08 8.31 -5.01
N TRP A 122 14.81 8.06 -4.70
CA TRP A 122 13.80 9.11 -4.62
C TRP A 122 14.11 10.14 -3.53
N LEU A 123 14.56 9.71 -2.34
CA LEU A 123 14.97 10.61 -1.25
C LEU A 123 16.09 11.55 -1.71
N LYS A 124 17.12 10.99 -2.36
CA LYS A 124 18.24 11.77 -2.91
C LYS A 124 17.78 12.78 -3.96
N ASP A 125 16.93 12.35 -4.90
CA ASP A 125 16.45 13.21 -5.99
C ASP A 125 15.56 14.36 -5.47
N ASN A 126 14.91 14.18 -4.32
CA ASN A 126 14.04 15.17 -3.69
C ASN A 126 14.69 15.92 -2.52
N GLN A 127 15.97 15.69 -2.24
CA GLN A 127 16.72 16.34 -1.14
C GLN A 127 16.06 16.16 0.23
N ILE A 128 15.51 14.97 0.47
CA ILE A 128 14.93 14.58 1.75
C ILE A 128 16.01 13.79 2.51
N ASP A 129 16.42 14.32 3.65
CA ASP A 129 17.46 13.78 4.54
C ASP A 129 16.98 12.60 5.40
#